data_AF-A0A2M7FK08-F1
#
_entry.id   AF-A0A2M7FK08-F1
#
_cell.length_a   1.000
_cell.length_b   1.000
_cell.length_c   1.000
_cell.angle_alpha   90.00
_cell.angle_beta   90.00
_cell.angle_gamma   90.00
#
_symmetry.space_group_name_H-M   'P 1'
#
loop_
_entity.id
_entity.type
_entity.pdbx_description
1 polymer ?
#
loop_
_entity_poly.entity_id
_entity_poly.type
_entity_poly.pdbx_seq_one_letter_code
_entity_poly.pdbx_strand_id
1 'polypeptide(L)' 'SAIQTGQGMGMQTLDQCLTNLVKSNTISSAEARSKAMNKDIFHA' A
#
# COMPACT_ATOMS: atom_id res chain seq x y z
N SER A 1 -13.16 11.47 3.52
CA SER A 1 -13.47 10.60 2.38
C SER A 1 -13.07 9.18 2.71
N ALA A 2 -14.01 8.37 3.19
CA ALA A 2 -13.79 6.94 3.42
C ALA A 2 -13.77 6.26 2.05
N ILE A 3 -12.65 5.66 1.69
CA ILE A 3 -12.49 4.93 0.43
C ILE A 3 -13.43 3.72 0.53
N GLN A 4 -14.57 3.83 -0.12
CA GLN A 4 -15.54 2.76 -0.28
C GLN A 4 -14.97 1.77 -1.30
N THR A 5 -14.10 0.87 -0.85
CA THR A 5 -13.63 -0.26 -1.66
C THR A 5 -14.77 -1.27 -1.78
N GLY A 6 -15.70 -1.00 -2.69
CA GLY A 6 -16.49 -2.07 -3.29
C GLY A 6 -15.51 -3.07 -3.91
N GLN A 7 -15.85 -4.35 -3.89
CA GLN A 7 -15.19 -5.39 -4.67
C GLN A 7 -15.39 -5.17 -6.18
N GLY A 8 -15.11 -3.97 -6.68
CA GLY A 8 -15.00 -3.67 -8.09
C GLY A 8 -13.61 -4.09 -8.53
N MET A 9 -13.56 -5.13 -9.36
CA MET A 9 -12.34 -5.55 -10.05
C MET A 9 -11.60 -4.32 -10.60
N GLY A 10 -10.39 -4.04 -10.08
CA GLY A 10 -9.48 -3.04 -10.64
C GLY A 10 -9.10 -1.86 -9.74
N MET A 11 -9.68 -1.68 -8.56
CA MET A 11 -9.27 -0.58 -7.67
C MET A 11 -8.10 -0.99 -6.75
N GLN A 12 -6.87 -0.79 -7.22
CA GLN A 12 -5.68 -0.92 -6.39
C GLN A 12 -5.51 0.32 -5.53
N THR A 13 -5.53 0.16 -4.21
CA THR A 13 -5.16 1.24 -3.30
C THR A 13 -3.66 1.50 -3.38
N LEU A 14 -3.25 2.74 -3.06
CA LEU A 14 -1.84 3.10 -2.98
C LEU A 14 -1.06 2.14 -2.07
N ASP A 15 -1.66 1.76 -0.94
CA ASP A 15 -1.07 0.79 -0.02
C ASP A 15 -0.89 -0.59 -0.66
N GLN A 16 -1.88 -1.12 -1.40
CA GLN A 16 -1.72 -2.39 -2.12
C GLN A 16 -0.57 -2.34 -3.13
N CYS A 17 -0.45 -1.22 -3.85
CA CYS A 17 0.64 -1.02 -4.80
C CYS A 17 1.99 -1.00 -4.07
N LEU A 18 2.12 -0.20 -3.00
CA LEU A 18 3.33 -0.13 -2.19
C LEU A 18 3.70 -1.47 -1.56
N THR A 19 2.73 -2.25 -1.07
CA THR A 19 2.96 -3.61 -0.56
C THR A 19 3.51 -4.52 -1.64
N ASN A 20 3.00 -4.42 -2.87
CA ASN A 20 3.52 -5.22 -3.98
C ASN A 20 4.95 -4.81 -4.36
N LEU A 21 5.27 -3.51 -4.36
CA LEU A 21 6.63 -3.02 -4.60
C LEU A 21 7.62 -3.47 -3.50
N VAL A 22 7.21 -3.46 -2.23
CA VAL A 22 8.04 -3.97 -1.11
C VAL A 22 8.25 -5.48 -1.27
N LYS A 23 7.20 -6.23 -1.60
CA LYS A 23 7.28 -7.68 -1.86
C LYS A 23 8.17 -8.02 -3.06
N SER A 24 8.14 -7.20 -4.12
CA SER A 24 9.06 -7.30 -5.26
C SER A 24 10.47 -6.78 -4.95
N ASN A 25 10.76 -6.41 -3.70
CA ASN A 25 12.05 -5.89 -3.26
C ASN A 25 12.50 -4.64 -4.05
N THR A 26 11.56 -3.93 -4.67
CA THR A 26 11.80 -2.71 -5.47
C THR A 26 12.01 -1.50 -4.58
N ILE A 27 11.33 -1.47 -3.42
CA ILE A 27 11.49 -0.43 -2.40
C ILE A 27 11.62 -1.07 -1.01
N SER A 28 12.28 -0.39 -0.07
CA SER A 28 12.33 -0.83 1.33
C SER A 28 11.00 -0.56 2.05
N SER A 29 10.67 -1.39 3.03
CA SER A 29 9.51 -1.18 3.93
C SER A 29 9.53 0.21 4.59
N ALA A 30 10.72 0.73 4.91
CA ALA A 30 10.92 2.07 5.44
C ALA A 30 10.60 3.20 4.44
N GLU A 31 10.79 2.97 3.14
CA GLU A 31 10.41 3.91 2.06
C GLU A 31 8.91 3.82 1.78
N ALA A 32 8.38 2.60 1.72
CA ALA A 32 6.96 2.35 1.52
C ALA A 32 6.10 2.99 2.61
N ARG A 33 6.48 2.86 3.90
CA ARG A 33 5.77 3.53 5.01
C ARG A 33 5.83 5.06 4.93
N SER A 34 6.84 5.64 4.29
CA SER A 34 6.98 7.09 4.15
C SER A 34 5.98 7.63 3.11
N LYS A 35 5.74 6.82 2.06
CA LYS A 35 4.81 7.09 0.96
C LYS A 35 3.37 6.63 1.26
N ALA A 36 3.20 5.64 2.13
CA ALA A 36 1.93 5.06 2.50
C ALA A 36 1.07 6.05 3.29
N MET A 37 -0.22 6.09 2.95
CA MET A 37 -1.22 6.80 3.74
C MET A 37 -1.41 6.10 5.10
N ASN A 38 -1.45 4.77 5.10
CA ASN A 38 -1.54 3.96 6.31
C ASN A 38 -0.20 3.30 6.62
N LYS A 39 0.61 3.99 7.42
CA LYS A 39 1.95 3.52 7.83
C LYS A 39 1.91 2.21 8.64
N ASP A 40 0.77 1.97 9.30
CA ASP A 40 0.49 0.75 10.08
C ASP A 40 0.56 -0.53 9.22
N ILE A 41 0.25 -0.44 7.93
CA ILE A 41 0.30 -1.56 6.98
C ILE A 41 1.75 -2.05 6.75
N PHE A 42 2.72 -1.19 7.02
CA PHE A 42 4.16 -1.45 6.83
C PHE A 42 4.93 -1.47 8.15
N HIS A 43 4.24 -1.43 9.30
CA HIS A 43 4.85 -1.68 10.60
C HIS A 43 5.07 -3.19 10.75
N ALA A 44 6.35 -3.58 10.80
CA ALA A 44 6.78 -4.93 11.15
C ALA A 44 6.60 -5.19 12.65
#